data_AF-A0A6V7WCU1-F1
#
_entry.id   AF-A0A6V7WCU1-F1
#
_cell.length_a   1.000
_cell.length_b   1.000
_cell.length_c   1.000
_cell.angle_alpha   90.00
_cell.angle_beta   90.00
_cell.angle_gamma   90.00
#
_symmetry.space_group_name_H-M   'P 1'
#
loop_
_entity.id
_entity.type
_entity.pdbx_description
1 polymer ?
#
loop_
_entity_poly.entity_id
_entity_poly.type
_entity_poly.pdbx_seq_one_letter_code
_entity_poly.pdbx_strand_id
1 'polypeptide(L)'
;MIAPLISNFFLCSYALINYACFDNSFAHSPGFRPSFKFYNKWVSLAGSLMCVFCMFIISWWTALLTFFFFVAIYIYVAHRKPDVNWGSSAQAHSYRNALQYVSKLERTEEHVKNYRPQILVLSGNPASRAGLVDFAYSITKGNSLLMCGYIIPYKPCNTVFTMLQTFNQQLRDWFVSRHLKGTFAVTVANPNLRAGAQTLLQIAGLGKLRTNIILMGFKQNWAQNRSPEGINEMIDYFGLIQDAFDLNMSVGVLRNSNRGFDISELILETAEELRLHLKQRGDTLSTRSYPLESHPHQSQSINQQQFQPSVHNTCSSPQLGISSNFSINPRQKARDLFLRSISSNKGEQRTFDGKSAQSGDTMQTTLGGGGVIQQLIIHLLQ
;
A
#
# COMPACT_ATOMS: atom_id res chain seq x y z
N MET A 1 11.63 -48.15 25.21
CA MET A 1 11.24 -47.31 24.06
C MET A 1 11.16 -45.80 24.39
N ILE A 2 11.33 -45.38 25.65
CA ILE A 2 11.22 -43.97 26.06
C ILE A 2 12.53 -43.19 25.89
N ALA A 3 13.68 -43.84 26.13
CA ALA A 3 14.99 -43.18 26.07
C ALA A 3 15.35 -42.59 24.68
N PRO A 4 15.15 -43.29 23.53
CA PRO A 4 15.46 -42.71 22.22
C PRO A 4 14.58 -41.50 21.85
N LEU A 5 13.34 -41.48 22.34
CA LEU A 5 12.40 -40.38 22.10
C LEU A 5 12.85 -39.10 22.81
N ILE A 6 13.24 -39.21 24.08
CA ILE A 6 13.74 -38.08 24.89
C ILE A 6 15.06 -37.56 24.30
N SER A 7 15.99 -38.46 23.95
CA SER A 7 17.26 -38.08 23.34
C SER A 7 17.07 -37.33 22.01
N ASN A 8 16.14 -37.77 21.16
CA ASN A 8 15.82 -37.07 19.92
C ASN A 8 15.19 -35.69 20.19
N PHE A 9 14.33 -35.54 21.20
CA PHE A 9 13.79 -34.23 21.55
C PHE A 9 14.88 -33.23 21.98
N PHE A 10 15.86 -33.67 22.78
CA PHE A 10 17.01 -32.83 23.16
C PHE A 10 17.89 -32.48 21.96
N LEU A 11 18.20 -33.45 21.08
CA LEU A 11 18.95 -33.19 19.85
C LEU A 11 18.23 -32.20 18.94
N CYS A 12 16.90 -32.25 18.87
CA CYS A 12 16.11 -31.30 18.10
C CYS A 12 16.25 -29.88 18.66
N SER A 13 16.14 -29.75 19.98
CA SER A 13 16.32 -28.48 20.68
C SER A 13 17.70 -27.87 20.37
N TYR A 14 18.76 -28.68 20.43
CA TYR A 14 20.11 -28.25 20.07
C TYR A 14 20.24 -27.89 18.58
N ALA A 15 19.61 -28.64 17.69
CA ALA A 15 19.59 -28.35 16.26
C ALA A 15 18.90 -27.00 15.97
N LEU A 16 17.77 -26.74 16.63
CA LEU A 16 16.98 -25.51 16.47
C LEU A 16 17.70 -24.29 17.02
N ILE A 17 18.33 -24.38 18.19
CA ILE A 17 19.12 -23.28 18.76
C ILE A 17 20.27 -22.91 17.82
N ASN A 18 21.01 -23.92 17.34
CA ASN A 18 22.09 -23.72 16.38
C ASN A 18 21.59 -23.13 15.05
N TYR A 19 20.49 -23.64 14.52
CA TYR A 19 19.90 -23.09 13.30
C TYR A 19 19.42 -21.64 13.50
N ALA A 20 18.78 -21.33 14.62
CA ALA A 20 18.30 -19.98 14.94
C ALA A 20 19.46 -18.98 15.06
N CYS A 21 20.59 -19.38 15.64
CA CYS A 21 21.79 -18.55 15.68
C CYS A 21 22.37 -18.32 14.28
N PHE A 22 22.39 -19.34 13.42
CA PHE A 22 22.80 -19.21 12.02
C PHE A 22 21.87 -18.27 11.24
N ASP A 23 20.55 -18.49 11.31
CA ASP A 23 19.53 -17.72 10.58
C ASP A 23 19.59 -16.23 10.96
N ASN A 24 19.65 -15.91 12.25
CA ASN A 24 19.79 -14.52 12.71
C ASN A 24 21.09 -13.87 12.24
N SER A 25 22.22 -14.58 12.27
CA SER A 25 23.48 -14.10 11.71
C SER A 25 23.43 -13.90 10.20
N PHE A 26 22.73 -14.78 9.49
CA PHE A 26 22.60 -14.72 8.04
C PHE A 26 21.68 -13.55 7.62
N ALA A 27 20.58 -13.35 8.35
CA ALA A 27 19.66 -12.22 8.22
C ALA A 27 20.27 -10.88 8.62
N HIS A 28 21.41 -10.88 9.33
CA HIS A 28 21.99 -9.68 9.95
C HIS A 28 20.96 -8.95 10.82
N SER A 29 20.20 -9.71 11.61
CA SER A 29 19.19 -9.15 12.51
C SER A 29 19.86 -8.17 13.49
N PRO A 30 19.35 -6.93 13.64
CA PRO A 30 20.04 -5.87 14.40
C PRO A 30 20.21 -6.20 15.89
N GLY A 31 19.32 -7.02 16.46
CA GLY A 31 19.40 -7.48 17.84
C GLY A 31 20.38 -8.65 18.07
N PHE A 32 20.88 -9.30 17.01
CA PHE A 32 21.78 -10.44 17.11
C PHE A 32 23.24 -10.02 16.87
N ARG A 33 23.94 -9.69 17.96
CA ARG A 33 25.34 -9.23 17.92
C ARG A 33 26.24 -10.12 18.79
N PRO A 34 26.63 -11.31 18.32
CA PRO A 34 27.48 -12.22 19.08
C PRO A 34 28.85 -11.57 19.31
N SER A 35 29.15 -11.22 20.56
CA SER A 35 30.44 -10.61 20.97
C SER A 35 31.53 -11.67 21.22
N PHE A 36 31.17 -12.95 21.17
CA PHE A 36 32.07 -14.05 21.48
C PHE A 36 33.11 -14.28 20.37
N LYS A 37 34.39 -14.28 20.73
CA LYS A 37 35.53 -14.33 19.80
C LYS A 37 35.53 -15.56 18.87
N PHE A 38 35.07 -16.71 19.35
CA PHE A 38 35.07 -17.96 18.58
C PHE A 38 33.71 -18.28 17.94
N TYR A 39 32.76 -17.35 17.95
CA TYR A 39 31.50 -17.54 17.26
C TYR A 39 31.68 -17.42 15.74
N ASN A 40 31.22 -18.42 15.00
CA ASN A 40 31.12 -18.38 13.55
C ASN A 40 29.77 -18.96 13.10
N LYS A 41 29.05 -18.22 12.26
CA LYS A 41 27.75 -18.65 11.73
C LYS A 41 27.79 -20.03 11.07
N TRP A 42 28.88 -20.34 10.35
CA TRP A 42 29.05 -21.62 9.66
C TRP A 42 29.23 -22.79 10.62
N VAL A 43 29.87 -22.57 11.78
CA VAL A 43 30.00 -23.58 12.84
C VAL A 43 28.63 -23.89 13.44
N SER A 44 27.78 -22.87 13.61
CA SER A 44 26.41 -23.05 14.08
C SER A 44 25.57 -23.83 13.08
N LEU A 45 25.70 -23.55 11.78
CA LEU A 45 25.05 -24.36 10.73
C LEU A 45 25.52 -25.82 10.76
N ALA A 46 26.84 -26.04 10.85
CA ALA A 46 27.41 -27.38 10.92
C ALA A 46 26.92 -28.16 12.16
N GLY A 47 26.85 -27.50 13.32
CA GLY A 47 26.31 -28.09 14.55
C GLY A 47 24.84 -28.49 14.40
N SER A 48 24.02 -27.64 13.77
CA SER A 48 22.61 -27.97 13.49
C SER A 48 22.48 -29.21 12.59
N LEU A 49 23.23 -29.26 11.48
CA LEU A 49 23.22 -30.40 10.55
C LEU A 49 23.73 -31.68 11.22
N MET A 50 24.78 -31.59 12.05
CA MET A 50 25.31 -32.72 12.80
C MET A 50 24.28 -33.27 13.79
N CYS A 51 23.54 -32.39 14.49
CA CYS A 51 22.46 -32.82 15.37
C CYS A 51 21.36 -33.56 14.61
N VAL A 52 20.91 -33.03 13.46
CA VAL A 52 19.90 -33.70 12.62
C VAL A 52 20.41 -35.05 12.11
N PHE A 53 21.67 -35.13 11.68
CA PHE A 53 22.29 -36.37 11.23
C PHE A 53 22.32 -37.43 12.35
N CYS A 54 22.73 -37.05 13.56
CA CYS A 54 22.71 -37.94 14.72
C CYS A 54 21.31 -38.45 15.08
N MET A 55 20.24 -37.64 14.89
CA MET A 55 18.87 -38.09 15.12
C MET A 55 18.49 -39.27 14.21
N PHE A 56 18.88 -39.20 12.92
CA PHE A 56 18.62 -40.28 11.97
C PHE A 56 19.40 -41.55 12.30
N ILE A 57 20.64 -41.43 12.80
CA ILE A 57 21.46 -42.57 13.24
C ILE A 57 20.83 -43.27 14.45
N ILE A 58 20.34 -42.52 15.44
CA ILE A 58 19.75 -43.10 16.65
C ILE A 58 18.48 -43.89 16.30
N SER A 59 17.54 -43.27 15.58
CA SER A 59 16.30 -43.93 15.19
C SER A 59 15.57 -43.10 14.14
N TRP A 60 15.58 -43.58 12.90
CA TRP A 60 14.96 -42.90 11.76
C TRP A 60 13.44 -42.68 11.94
N TRP A 61 12.70 -43.65 12.49
CA TRP A 61 11.25 -43.52 12.69
C TRP A 61 10.90 -42.45 13.73
N THR A 62 11.60 -42.44 14.87
CA THR A 62 11.33 -41.45 15.92
C THR A 62 11.82 -40.05 15.50
N ALA A 63 12.88 -39.95 14.70
CA ALA A 63 13.31 -38.69 14.09
C ALA A 63 12.23 -38.09 13.19
N LEU A 64 11.65 -38.89 12.28
CA LEU A 64 10.54 -38.45 11.42
C LEU A 64 9.33 -37.99 12.24
N LEU A 65 8.97 -38.73 13.29
CA LEU A 65 7.87 -38.35 14.18
C LEU A 65 8.15 -37.01 14.88
N THR A 66 9.36 -36.80 15.41
CA THR A 66 9.72 -35.52 16.03
C THR A 66 9.69 -34.37 15.01
N PHE A 67 10.23 -34.57 13.81
CA PHE A 67 10.20 -33.55 12.76
C PHE A 67 8.77 -33.18 12.37
N PHE A 68 7.88 -34.18 12.24
CA PHE A 68 6.46 -33.94 11.98
C PHE A 68 5.81 -33.06 13.06
N PHE A 69 6.02 -33.34 14.35
CA PHE A 69 5.49 -32.51 15.42
C PHE A 69 6.02 -31.08 15.38
N PHE A 70 7.32 -30.87 15.15
CA PHE A 70 7.91 -29.54 15.05
C PHE A 70 7.41 -28.77 13.82
N VAL A 71 7.29 -29.42 12.67
CA VAL A 71 6.72 -28.81 11.45
C VAL A 71 5.24 -28.46 11.68
N ALA A 72 4.47 -29.33 12.33
CA ALA A 72 3.07 -29.05 12.67
C ALA A 72 2.94 -27.82 13.59
N ILE A 73 3.79 -27.72 14.62
CA ILE A 73 3.84 -26.55 15.51
C ILE A 73 4.28 -25.30 14.74
N TYR A 74 5.30 -25.41 13.89
CA TYR A 74 5.79 -24.31 13.07
C TYR A 74 4.68 -23.78 12.14
N ILE A 75 3.99 -24.67 11.43
CA ILE A 75 2.85 -24.33 10.56
C ILE A 75 1.72 -23.70 11.39
N TYR A 76 1.40 -24.26 12.56
CA TYR A 76 0.39 -23.70 13.46
C TYR A 76 0.70 -22.26 13.88
N VAL A 77 1.95 -21.99 14.30
CA VAL A 77 2.40 -20.64 14.66
C VAL A 77 2.40 -19.71 13.45
N ALA A 78 2.90 -20.19 12.31
CA ALA A 78 2.96 -19.43 11.06
C ALA A 78 1.56 -19.02 10.55
N HIS A 79 0.54 -19.86 10.73
CA HIS A 79 -0.84 -19.52 10.39
C HIS A 79 -1.51 -18.61 11.40
N ARG A 80 -1.25 -18.80 12.70
CA ARG A 80 -1.84 -17.96 13.75
C ARG A 80 -1.37 -16.50 13.67
N LYS A 81 -0.18 -16.24 13.11
CA LYS A 81 0.45 -14.90 13.03
C LYS A 81 0.15 -14.05 14.27
N PRO A 82 0.48 -14.52 15.48
CA PRO A 82 0.19 -13.75 16.67
C PRO A 82 0.87 -12.39 16.57
N ASP A 83 0.19 -11.32 16.97
CA ASP A 83 0.75 -9.97 17.02
C ASP A 83 1.82 -9.91 18.11
N VAL A 84 3.02 -10.30 17.71
CA VAL A 84 4.18 -10.42 18.59
C VAL A 84 5.15 -9.29 18.32
N ASN A 85 5.69 -8.76 19.41
CA ASN A 85 6.62 -7.64 19.48
C ASN A 85 8.09 -8.05 19.23
N TRP A 86 8.37 -9.34 18.99
CA TRP A 86 9.67 -9.80 18.53
C TRP A 86 9.72 -9.78 16.99
N GLY A 87 10.73 -9.10 16.43
CA GLY A 87 10.89 -8.95 14.99
C GLY A 87 11.08 -10.29 14.25
N SER A 88 10.73 -10.32 12.96
CA SER A 88 10.83 -11.52 12.12
C SER A 88 12.10 -11.51 11.26
N SER A 89 12.86 -12.62 11.20
CA SER A 89 13.98 -12.81 10.26
C SER A 89 13.53 -12.60 8.80
N ALA A 90 12.31 -13.00 8.45
CA ALA A 90 11.77 -12.84 7.09
C ALA A 90 11.60 -11.37 6.70
N GLN A 91 11.19 -10.52 7.66
CA GLN A 91 11.11 -9.08 7.46
C GLN A 91 12.51 -8.48 7.29
N ALA A 92 13.47 -8.90 8.12
CA ALA A 92 14.86 -8.46 8.03
C ALA A 92 15.48 -8.82 6.66
N HIS A 93 15.27 -10.05 6.19
CA HIS A 93 15.69 -10.48 4.86
C HIS A 93 15.06 -9.66 3.74
N SER A 94 13.75 -9.41 3.81
CA SER A 94 13.03 -8.62 2.80
C SER A 94 13.59 -7.19 2.70
N TYR A 95 13.84 -6.54 3.83
CA TYR A 95 14.43 -5.20 3.88
C TYR A 95 15.85 -5.19 3.30
N ARG A 96 16.70 -6.13 3.73
CA ARG A 96 18.09 -6.21 3.26
C ARG A 96 18.16 -6.46 1.76
N ASN A 97 17.34 -7.37 1.25
CA ASN A 97 17.26 -7.66 -0.17
C ASN A 97 16.81 -6.41 -0.94
N ALA A 98 15.76 -5.72 -0.48
CA ALA A 98 15.30 -4.49 -1.11
C ALA A 98 16.41 -3.43 -1.18
N LEU A 99 17.11 -3.17 -0.07
CA LEU A 99 18.20 -2.19 -0.01
C LEU A 99 19.36 -2.57 -0.94
N GLN A 100 19.75 -3.85 -0.97
CA GLN A 100 20.79 -4.36 -1.87
C GLN A 100 20.41 -4.17 -3.34
N TYR A 101 19.14 -4.44 -3.71
CA TYR A 101 18.67 -4.26 -5.08
C TYR A 101 18.59 -2.78 -5.48
N VAL A 102 18.14 -1.89 -4.60
CA VAL A 102 18.15 -0.44 -4.88
C VAL A 102 19.58 0.08 -5.04
N SER A 103 20.50 -0.33 -4.17
CA SER A 103 21.91 0.05 -4.28
C SER A 103 22.57 -0.47 -5.57
N LYS A 104 22.21 -1.69 -5.99
CA LYS A 104 22.66 -2.25 -7.28
C LYS A 104 22.09 -1.47 -8.46
N LEU A 105 20.83 -1.04 -8.38
CA LEU A 105 20.19 -0.23 -9.41
C LEU A 105 20.95 1.09 -9.61
N GLU A 106 21.38 1.74 -8.53
CA GLU A 106 22.14 3.00 -8.59
C GLU A 106 23.40 2.90 -9.45
N ARG A 107 24.12 1.78 -9.33
CA ARG A 107 25.37 1.52 -10.08
C ARG A 107 25.15 1.05 -11.52
N THR A 108 23.91 0.72 -11.90
CA THR A 108 23.59 0.21 -13.23
C THR A 108 23.35 1.37 -14.19
N GLU A 109 24.00 1.38 -15.36
CA GLU A 109 23.80 2.43 -16.37
C GLU A 109 22.39 2.37 -16.97
N GLU A 110 21.82 3.55 -17.23
CA GLU A 110 20.51 3.68 -17.84
C GLU A 110 20.61 3.63 -19.36
N HIS A 111 19.78 2.80 -19.98
CA HIS A 111 19.71 2.68 -21.43
C HIS A 111 18.30 3.02 -21.91
N VAL A 112 18.18 3.82 -22.98
CA VAL A 112 16.89 4.32 -23.49
C VAL A 112 15.87 3.21 -23.80
N LYS A 113 16.32 2.04 -24.26
CA LYS A 113 15.46 0.87 -24.52
C LYS A 113 14.86 0.23 -23.26
N ASN A 114 15.41 0.53 -22.08
CA ASN A 114 14.95 0.00 -20.80
C ASN A 114 14.17 1.03 -19.98
N TYR A 115 13.68 2.10 -20.61
CA TYR A 115 12.85 3.10 -19.96
C TYR A 115 11.66 2.46 -19.24
N ARG A 116 11.40 2.90 -18.00
CA ARG A 116 10.23 2.48 -17.21
C ARG A 116 9.44 3.72 -16.78
N PRO A 117 8.11 3.73 -16.98
CA PRO A 117 7.26 4.83 -16.54
C PRO A 117 7.10 4.77 -15.01
N GLN A 118 7.68 5.71 -14.29
CA GLN A 118 7.58 5.85 -12.84
C GLN A 118 6.69 7.06 -12.53
N ILE A 119 5.44 6.81 -12.13
CA ILE A 119 4.39 7.84 -12.14
C ILE A 119 4.14 8.36 -10.72
N LEU A 120 4.20 9.67 -10.54
CA LEU A 120 3.65 10.40 -9.39
C LEU A 120 2.24 10.88 -9.73
N VAL A 121 1.22 10.25 -9.14
CA VAL A 121 -0.18 10.63 -9.33
C VAL A 121 -0.58 11.59 -8.23
N LEU A 122 -0.98 12.81 -8.61
CA LEU A 122 -1.59 13.77 -7.68
C LEU A 122 -3.08 13.45 -7.49
N SER A 123 -3.35 12.33 -6.80
CA SER A 123 -4.71 11.85 -6.56
C SER A 123 -5.42 12.58 -5.43
N GLY A 124 -4.70 13.24 -4.53
CA GLY A 124 -5.27 13.59 -3.22
C GLY A 124 -5.61 12.30 -2.49
N ASN A 125 -6.83 12.18 -1.96
CA ASN A 125 -7.34 10.91 -1.46
C ASN A 125 -7.57 9.90 -2.62
N PRO A 126 -6.78 8.82 -2.73
CA PRO A 126 -6.95 7.76 -3.75
C PRO A 126 -8.33 7.12 -3.76
N ALA A 127 -9.01 7.03 -2.60
CA ALA A 127 -10.36 6.48 -2.51
C ALA A 127 -11.38 7.40 -3.18
N SER A 128 -11.23 8.71 -3.01
CA SER A 128 -12.08 9.74 -3.63
C SER A 128 -11.82 9.92 -5.13
N ARG A 129 -10.62 9.57 -5.63
CA ARG A 129 -10.24 9.72 -7.04
C ARG A 129 -9.74 8.41 -7.65
N ALA A 130 -10.44 7.32 -7.34
CA ALA A 130 -10.07 5.97 -7.75
C ALA A 130 -9.81 5.84 -9.26
N GLY A 131 -10.63 6.47 -10.10
CA GLY A 131 -10.48 6.40 -11.56
C GLY A 131 -9.12 6.93 -12.08
N LEU A 132 -8.55 7.94 -11.43
CA LEU A 132 -7.22 8.46 -11.78
C LEU A 132 -6.12 7.46 -11.43
N VAL A 133 -6.24 6.83 -10.26
CA VAL A 133 -5.30 5.80 -9.77
C VAL A 133 -5.40 4.53 -10.62
N ASP A 134 -6.60 4.09 -10.96
CA ASP A 134 -6.84 2.91 -11.78
C ASP A 134 -6.29 3.11 -13.21
N PHE A 135 -6.44 4.31 -13.78
CA PHE A 135 -5.81 4.66 -15.05
C PHE A 135 -4.27 4.63 -14.95
N ALA A 136 -3.68 5.25 -13.92
CA ALA A 136 -2.24 5.23 -13.73
C ALA A 136 -1.71 3.80 -13.53
N TYR A 137 -2.43 2.98 -12.78
CA TYR A 137 -2.11 1.57 -12.57
C TYR A 137 -2.24 0.74 -13.85
N SER A 138 -3.15 1.09 -14.76
CA SER A 138 -3.25 0.42 -16.07
C SER A 138 -2.00 0.60 -16.93
N ILE A 139 -1.26 1.71 -16.72
CA ILE A 139 0.01 2.01 -17.39
C ILE A 139 1.14 1.21 -16.75
N THR A 140 1.26 1.24 -15.42
CA THR A 140 2.39 0.60 -14.72
C THR A 140 2.23 -0.92 -14.57
N LYS A 141 0.99 -1.42 -14.51
CA LYS A 141 0.59 -2.83 -14.29
C LYS A 141 1.31 -3.52 -13.13
N GLY A 142 1.74 -2.75 -12.13
CA GLY A 142 2.53 -3.25 -11.00
C GLY A 142 3.97 -3.65 -11.32
N ASN A 143 4.46 -3.37 -12.52
CA ASN A 143 5.84 -3.62 -12.96
C ASN A 143 6.72 -2.37 -12.89
N SER A 144 6.17 -1.23 -12.49
CA SER A 144 6.86 0.05 -12.34
C SER A 144 6.34 0.80 -11.11
N LEU A 145 7.12 1.78 -10.66
CA LEU A 145 6.81 2.58 -9.48
C LEU A 145 5.58 3.45 -9.74
N LEU A 146 4.59 3.34 -8.86
CA LEU A 146 3.43 4.23 -8.82
C LEU A 146 3.34 4.88 -7.43
N MET A 147 3.46 6.21 -7.37
CA MET A 147 3.38 6.98 -6.13
C MET A 147 2.09 7.78 -6.15
N CYS A 148 1.22 7.58 -5.16
CA CYS A 148 0.01 8.39 -4.98
C CYS A 148 0.30 9.52 -4.00
N GLY A 149 0.41 10.74 -4.54
CA GLY A 149 0.64 11.96 -3.80
C GLY A 149 -0.66 12.53 -3.22
N TYR A 150 -0.67 12.76 -1.91
CA TYR A 150 -1.75 13.45 -1.21
C TYR A 150 -1.22 14.68 -0.49
N ILE A 151 -1.52 15.85 -1.06
CA ILE A 151 -1.20 17.16 -0.48
C ILE A 151 -2.39 17.59 0.38
N ILE A 152 -2.13 17.76 1.67
CA ILE A 152 -3.13 18.14 2.66
C ILE A 152 -2.99 19.65 2.92
N PRO A 153 -4.06 20.46 2.72
CA PRO A 153 -4.03 21.93 2.78
C PRO A 153 -3.99 22.47 4.21
N TYR A 154 -3.06 21.98 5.03
CA TYR A 154 -2.83 22.46 6.39
C TYR A 154 -1.37 22.87 6.58
N LYS A 155 -1.14 23.83 7.46
CA LYS A 155 0.21 24.20 7.91
C LYS A 155 0.83 23.02 8.66
N PRO A 156 2.12 22.69 8.41
CA PRO A 156 2.81 21.65 9.15
C PRO A 156 2.83 21.94 10.65
N CYS A 157 2.35 21.01 11.45
CA CYS A 157 2.43 21.04 12.91
C CYS A 157 2.44 19.61 13.47
N ASN A 158 2.81 19.43 14.75
CA ASN A 158 2.98 18.11 15.36
C ASN A 158 1.72 17.21 15.23
N THR A 159 0.53 17.79 15.41
CA THR A 159 -0.73 17.04 15.29
C THR A 159 -0.99 16.60 13.85
N VAL A 160 -0.71 17.47 12.88
CA VAL A 160 -0.83 17.16 11.44
C VAL A 160 0.15 16.07 11.04
N PHE A 161 1.39 16.08 11.54
CA PHE A 161 2.37 15.02 11.25
C PHE A 161 1.89 13.63 11.73
N THR A 162 1.32 13.53 12.92
CA THR A 162 0.71 12.28 13.40
C THR A 162 -0.43 11.83 12.48
N MET A 163 -1.29 12.76 12.05
CA MET A 163 -2.37 12.45 11.11
C MET A 163 -1.85 11.97 9.75
N LEU A 164 -0.77 12.56 9.23
CA LEU A 164 -0.15 12.13 7.97
C LEU A 164 0.30 10.67 8.03
N GLN A 165 0.84 10.23 9.16
CA GLN A 165 1.25 8.85 9.36
C GLN A 165 0.05 7.90 9.34
N THR A 166 -1.04 8.28 10.02
CA THR A 166 -2.30 7.51 9.97
C THR A 166 -2.87 7.46 8.56
N PHE A 167 -2.87 8.56 7.81
CA PHE A 167 -3.31 8.57 6.41
C PHE A 167 -2.45 7.66 5.55
N ASN A 168 -1.11 7.70 5.66
CA ASN A 168 -0.23 6.80 4.89
C ASN A 168 -0.53 5.32 5.16
N GLN A 169 -0.87 4.96 6.41
CA GLN A 169 -1.27 3.59 6.75
C GLN A 169 -2.62 3.24 6.11
N GLN A 170 -3.63 4.08 6.25
CA GLN A 170 -4.95 3.87 5.64
C GLN A 170 -4.88 3.73 4.11
N LEU A 171 -4.06 4.57 3.46
CA LEU A 171 -3.84 4.50 2.02
C LEU A 171 -3.14 3.21 1.60
N ARG A 172 -2.14 2.77 2.37
CA ARG A 172 -1.47 1.49 2.15
C ARG A 172 -2.46 0.33 2.25
N ASP A 173 -3.32 0.32 3.26
CA ASP A 173 -4.34 -0.71 3.45
C ASP A 173 -5.33 -0.71 2.28
N TRP A 174 -5.71 0.48 1.79
CA TRP A 174 -6.55 0.61 0.60
C TRP A 174 -5.88 0.01 -0.65
N PHE A 175 -4.58 0.27 -0.89
CA PHE A 175 -3.85 -0.33 -2.02
C PHE A 175 -3.77 -1.86 -1.90
N VAL A 176 -3.52 -2.38 -0.71
CA VAL A 176 -3.47 -3.83 -0.45
C VAL A 176 -4.85 -4.47 -0.69
N SER A 177 -5.93 -3.84 -0.21
CA SER A 177 -7.31 -4.31 -0.41
C SER A 177 -7.71 -4.40 -1.89
N ARG A 178 -7.14 -3.52 -2.73
CA ARG A 178 -7.37 -3.50 -4.18
C ARG A 178 -6.35 -4.31 -4.98
N HIS A 179 -5.38 -4.94 -4.33
CA HIS A 179 -4.26 -5.67 -4.94
C HIS A 179 -3.41 -4.82 -5.90
N LEU A 180 -3.23 -3.53 -5.59
CA LEU A 180 -2.41 -2.61 -6.38
C LEU A 180 -0.93 -2.79 -6.01
N LYS A 181 -0.21 -3.62 -6.80
CA LYS A 181 1.22 -3.90 -6.61
C LYS A 181 2.09 -2.73 -7.08
N GLY A 182 3.21 -2.48 -6.41
CA GLY A 182 4.14 -1.40 -6.81
C GLY A 182 3.61 0.01 -6.59
N THR A 183 2.49 0.14 -5.85
CA THR A 183 1.86 1.41 -5.51
C THR A 183 2.20 1.80 -4.08
N PHE A 184 2.58 3.06 -3.87
CA PHE A 184 2.95 3.58 -2.55
C PHE A 184 2.26 4.92 -2.28
N ALA A 185 1.96 5.21 -1.02
CA ALA A 185 1.40 6.48 -0.57
C ALA A 185 2.51 7.46 -0.22
N VAL A 186 2.35 8.72 -0.62
CA VAL A 186 3.16 9.84 -0.11
C VAL A 186 2.24 10.99 0.26
N THR A 187 2.24 11.37 1.53
CA THR A 187 1.46 12.49 2.04
C THR A 187 2.37 13.66 2.42
N VAL A 188 1.95 14.88 2.10
CA VAL A 188 2.65 16.12 2.47
C VAL A 188 1.64 17.13 2.99
N ALA A 189 1.96 17.81 4.08
CA ALA A 189 1.16 18.91 4.61
C ALA A 189 1.70 20.23 4.05
N ASN A 190 0.89 20.94 3.29
CA ASN A 190 1.22 22.29 2.83
C ASN A 190 -0.07 23.06 2.53
N PRO A 191 -0.25 24.30 3.02
CA PRO A 191 -1.42 25.11 2.70
C PRO A 191 -1.56 25.42 1.20
N ASN A 192 -0.44 25.54 0.47
CA ASN A 192 -0.44 25.79 -0.97
C ASN A 192 -0.19 24.47 -1.74
N LEU A 193 -1.04 24.21 -2.73
CA LEU A 193 -0.97 23.00 -3.57
C LEU A 193 0.35 22.92 -4.36
N ARG A 194 0.76 24.01 -5.00
CA ARG A 194 2.00 24.09 -5.79
C ARG A 194 3.22 23.85 -4.90
N ALA A 195 3.30 24.52 -3.75
CA ALA A 195 4.42 24.34 -2.82
C ALA A 195 4.47 22.90 -2.27
N GLY A 196 3.33 22.29 -1.95
CA GLY A 196 3.27 20.87 -1.55
C GLY A 196 3.68 19.91 -2.68
N ALA A 197 3.29 20.22 -3.91
CA ALA A 197 3.69 19.45 -5.08
C ALA A 197 5.18 19.56 -5.36
N GLN A 198 5.77 20.75 -5.29
CA GLN A 198 7.22 20.96 -5.43
C GLN A 198 8.01 20.07 -4.46
N THR A 199 7.58 19.99 -3.20
CA THR A 199 8.17 19.06 -2.22
C THR A 199 8.10 17.62 -2.72
N LEU A 200 6.92 17.15 -3.15
CA LEU A 200 6.74 15.80 -3.69
C LEU A 200 7.62 15.53 -4.91
N LEU A 201 7.70 16.47 -5.85
CA LEU A 201 8.49 16.33 -7.08
C LEU A 201 9.99 16.15 -6.78
N GLN A 202 10.48 16.75 -5.70
CA GLN A 202 11.89 16.65 -5.29
C GLN A 202 12.19 15.39 -4.47
N ILE A 203 11.26 14.94 -3.62
CA ILE A 203 11.53 13.87 -2.64
C ILE A 203 10.89 12.51 -2.97
N ALA A 204 10.03 12.42 -3.98
CA ALA A 204 9.31 11.19 -4.29
C ALA A 204 10.23 10.13 -4.92
N GLY A 205 10.73 9.21 -4.08
CA GLY A 205 11.50 8.04 -4.50
C GLY A 205 12.74 7.78 -3.66
N LEU A 206 13.58 6.86 -4.13
CA LEU A 206 14.87 6.52 -3.53
C LEU A 206 15.89 6.16 -4.62
N GLY A 207 16.95 6.95 -4.77
CA GLY A 207 17.95 6.77 -5.83
C GLY A 207 17.30 6.78 -7.22
N LYS A 208 17.65 5.81 -8.07
CA LYS A 208 17.01 5.59 -9.38
C LYS A 208 15.55 5.10 -9.34
N LEU A 209 15.02 4.68 -8.18
CA LEU A 209 13.58 4.44 -8.01
C LEU A 209 12.87 5.76 -7.66
N ARG A 210 12.84 6.69 -8.61
CA ARG A 210 12.20 8.00 -8.49
C ARG A 210 11.23 8.27 -9.64
N THR A 211 10.19 9.03 -9.34
CA THR A 211 9.17 9.34 -10.35
C THR A 211 9.73 10.24 -11.45
N ASN A 212 9.37 9.93 -12.69
CA ASN A 212 9.76 10.66 -13.90
C ASN A 212 8.56 11.20 -14.70
N ILE A 213 7.34 10.78 -14.34
CA ILE A 213 6.09 11.28 -14.90
C ILE A 213 5.23 11.82 -13.76
N ILE A 214 4.70 13.02 -13.88
CA ILE A 214 3.63 13.52 -13.02
C ILE A 214 2.28 13.34 -13.74
N LEU A 215 1.30 12.76 -13.05
CA LEU A 215 -0.05 12.56 -13.56
C LEU A 215 -1.03 13.29 -12.66
N MET A 216 -1.85 14.17 -13.24
CA MET A 216 -2.83 14.98 -12.52
C MET A 216 -4.18 14.98 -13.22
N GLY A 217 -5.24 15.20 -12.45
CA GLY A 217 -6.58 15.38 -12.99
C GLY A 217 -6.77 16.78 -13.58
N PHE A 218 -7.53 16.89 -14.66
CA PHE A 218 -7.95 18.15 -15.24
C PHE A 218 -8.94 18.88 -14.31
N LYS A 219 -8.64 20.13 -13.96
CA LYS A 219 -9.52 20.97 -13.13
C LYS A 219 -10.72 21.46 -13.95
N GLN A 220 -11.91 20.87 -13.72
CA GLN A 220 -13.10 21.17 -14.54
C GLN A 220 -13.79 22.48 -14.16
N ASN A 221 -13.82 22.81 -12.87
CA ASN A 221 -14.48 24.00 -12.31
C ASN A 221 -13.67 25.30 -12.51
N TRP A 222 -12.68 25.29 -13.40
CA TRP A 222 -11.78 26.42 -13.63
C TRP A 222 -12.48 27.69 -14.13
N ALA A 223 -13.51 27.53 -14.97
CA ALA A 223 -14.25 28.66 -15.54
C ALA A 223 -15.35 29.18 -14.59
N GLN A 224 -15.81 28.34 -13.68
CA GLN A 224 -16.95 28.62 -12.77
C GLN A 224 -16.49 29.39 -11.53
N ASN A 225 -15.32 29.04 -10.98
CA ASN A 225 -14.79 29.69 -9.79
C ASN A 225 -13.88 30.88 -10.15
N ARG A 226 -14.49 32.03 -10.46
CA ARG A 226 -13.77 33.30 -10.73
C ARG A 226 -13.50 34.15 -9.47
N SER A 227 -13.65 33.57 -8.29
CA SER A 227 -13.23 34.25 -7.05
C SER A 227 -11.71 34.51 -7.05
N PRO A 228 -11.20 35.50 -6.28
CA PRO A 228 -9.76 35.72 -6.16
C PRO A 228 -8.99 34.45 -5.72
N GLU A 229 -9.61 33.64 -4.86
CA GLU A 229 -9.06 32.35 -4.43
C GLU A 229 -9.03 31.33 -5.57
N GLY A 230 -10.11 31.22 -6.36
CA GLY A 230 -10.18 30.32 -7.52
C GLY A 230 -9.16 30.65 -8.60
N ILE A 231 -8.86 31.93 -8.81
CA ILE A 231 -7.80 32.40 -9.71
C ILE A 231 -6.42 31.99 -9.17
N ASN A 232 -6.16 32.18 -7.87
CA ASN A 232 -4.90 31.75 -7.25
C ASN A 232 -4.68 30.23 -7.35
N GLU A 233 -5.72 29.43 -7.11
CA GLU A 233 -5.62 27.97 -7.28
C GLU A 233 -5.35 27.56 -8.74
N MET A 234 -5.84 28.34 -9.71
CA MET A 234 -5.55 28.13 -11.13
C MET A 234 -4.10 28.47 -11.47
N ILE A 235 -3.60 29.58 -10.93
CA ILE A 235 -2.18 29.96 -11.04
C ILE A 235 -1.30 28.88 -10.42
N ASP A 236 -1.67 28.34 -9.26
CA ASP A 236 -0.95 27.23 -8.62
C ASP A 236 -0.98 25.96 -9.48
N TYR A 237 -2.13 25.63 -10.09
CA TYR A 237 -2.28 24.48 -10.98
C TYR A 237 -1.38 24.58 -12.22
N PHE A 238 -1.36 25.74 -12.89
CA PHE A 238 -0.47 25.99 -14.03
C PHE A 238 1.00 26.06 -13.60
N GLY A 239 1.27 26.70 -12.47
CA GLY A 239 2.61 26.80 -11.90
C GLY A 239 3.21 25.43 -11.60
N LEU A 240 2.39 24.49 -11.12
CA LEU A 240 2.80 23.10 -10.89
C LEU A 240 3.19 22.39 -12.19
N ILE A 241 2.45 22.62 -13.29
CA ILE A 241 2.81 22.07 -14.61
C ILE A 241 4.16 22.64 -15.07
N GLN A 242 4.38 23.94 -14.88
CA GLN A 242 5.65 24.58 -15.20
C GLN A 242 6.80 24.01 -14.37
N ASP A 243 6.62 23.89 -13.05
CA ASP A 243 7.62 23.33 -12.14
C ASP A 243 7.99 21.88 -12.53
N ALA A 244 7.03 21.10 -13.03
CA ALA A 244 7.28 19.75 -13.50
C ALA A 244 8.14 19.71 -14.77
N PHE A 245 7.92 20.64 -15.71
CA PHE A 245 8.76 20.78 -16.89
C PHE A 245 10.17 21.27 -16.54
N ASP A 246 10.30 22.21 -15.59
CA ASP A 246 11.60 22.70 -15.12
C ASP A 246 12.45 21.58 -14.48
N LEU A 247 11.80 20.57 -13.90
CA LEU A 247 12.43 19.36 -13.35
C LEU A 247 12.66 18.25 -14.39
N ASN A 248 12.45 18.52 -15.69
CA ASN A 248 12.56 17.54 -16.78
C ASN A 248 11.67 16.30 -16.60
N MET A 249 10.51 16.44 -15.97
CA MET A 249 9.53 15.36 -15.86
C MET A 249 8.51 15.43 -16.99
N SER A 250 7.96 14.27 -17.36
CA SER A 250 6.82 14.22 -18.28
C SER A 250 5.53 14.57 -17.53
N VAL A 251 4.66 15.35 -18.15
CA VAL A 251 3.38 15.76 -17.55
C VAL A 251 2.24 15.06 -18.26
N GLY A 252 1.38 14.39 -17.48
CA GLY A 252 0.10 13.83 -17.93
C GLY A 252 -1.07 14.53 -17.25
N VAL A 253 -2.01 15.04 -18.05
CA VAL A 253 -3.27 15.61 -17.54
C VAL A 253 -4.42 14.75 -18.03
N LEU A 254 -5.07 14.05 -17.10
CA LEU A 254 -6.21 13.20 -17.42
C LEU A 254 -7.51 13.98 -17.25
N ARG A 255 -8.38 13.94 -18.25
CA ARG A 255 -9.72 14.54 -18.20
C ARG A 255 -10.77 13.45 -18.39
N ASN A 256 -11.66 13.31 -17.39
CA ASN A 256 -12.87 12.51 -17.51
C ASN A 256 -14.02 13.39 -18.04
N SER A 257 -14.90 12.85 -18.88
CA SER A 257 -16.06 13.60 -19.39
C SER A 257 -17.06 13.97 -18.26
N ASN A 258 -17.51 15.22 -18.27
CA ASN A 258 -18.54 15.92 -17.46
C ASN A 258 -18.58 15.82 -15.92
N ARG A 259 -18.04 14.79 -15.26
CA ARG A 259 -18.19 14.62 -13.79
C ARG A 259 -16.91 14.81 -12.97
N GLY A 260 -15.74 14.94 -13.60
CA GLY A 260 -14.46 14.97 -12.90
C GLY A 260 -14.04 13.61 -12.34
N PHE A 261 -13.04 13.64 -11.46
CA PHE A 261 -12.52 12.45 -10.76
C PHE A 261 -12.93 12.37 -9.30
N ASP A 262 -13.43 13.46 -8.73
CA ASP A 262 -13.77 13.53 -7.33
C ASP A 262 -15.16 12.95 -7.08
N ILE A 263 -15.21 11.83 -6.37
CA ILE A 263 -16.46 11.18 -5.96
C ILE A 263 -16.71 11.30 -4.45
N SER A 264 -16.01 12.23 -3.77
CA SER A 264 -16.15 12.40 -2.32
C SER A 264 -17.59 12.69 -1.89
N GLU A 265 -18.30 13.53 -2.64
CA GLU A 265 -19.70 13.88 -2.39
C GLU A 265 -20.63 12.66 -2.49
N LEU A 266 -20.49 11.87 -3.56
CA LEU A 266 -21.23 10.62 -3.74
C LEU A 266 -20.96 9.60 -2.63
N ILE A 267 -19.70 9.52 -2.16
CA ILE A 267 -19.32 8.63 -1.06
C ILE A 267 -20.02 9.07 0.23
N LEU A 268 -20.09 10.37 0.51
CA LEU A 268 -20.75 10.92 1.70
C LEU A 268 -22.26 10.66 1.66
N GLU A 269 -22.92 10.96 0.55
CA GLU A 269 -24.35 10.69 0.37
C GLU A 269 -24.68 9.22 0.59
N THR A 270 -23.91 8.32 -0.03
CA THR A 270 -24.12 6.87 0.11
C THR A 270 -23.90 6.40 1.56
N ALA A 271 -22.94 7.00 2.28
CA ALA A 271 -22.66 6.68 3.67
C ALA A 271 -23.80 7.15 4.59
N GLU A 272 -24.36 8.33 4.35
CA GLU A 272 -25.51 8.86 5.07
C GLU A 272 -26.76 8.02 4.83
N GLU A 273 -27.06 7.66 3.58
CA GLU A 273 -28.17 6.76 3.24
C GLU A 273 -28.04 5.40 3.95
N LEU A 274 -26.84 4.82 3.93
CA LEU A 274 -26.57 3.57 4.65
C LEU A 274 -26.76 3.73 6.16
N ARG A 275 -26.30 4.85 6.74
CA ARG A 275 -26.48 5.14 8.16
C ARG A 275 -27.96 5.25 8.52
N LEU A 276 -28.76 5.89 7.67
CA LEU A 276 -30.20 6.01 7.83
C LEU A 276 -30.90 4.65 7.72
N HIS A 277 -30.53 3.82 6.73
CA HIS A 277 -31.07 2.47 6.58
C HIS A 277 -30.72 1.56 7.76
N LEU A 278 -29.50 1.63 8.29
CA LEU A 278 -29.10 0.87 9.48
C LEU A 278 -29.85 1.34 10.73
N LYS A 279 -30.07 2.65 10.88
CA LYS A 279 -30.86 3.22 11.96
C LYS A 279 -32.34 2.79 11.89
N GLN A 280 -32.90 2.67 10.68
CA GLN A 280 -34.26 2.15 10.47
C GLN A 280 -34.38 0.64 10.72
N ARG A 281 -33.30 -0.12 10.50
CA ARG A 281 -33.27 -1.58 10.71
C ARG A 281 -33.18 -1.98 12.20
N GLY A 282 -33.00 -1.03 13.11
CA GLY A 282 -32.94 -1.31 14.55
C GLY A 282 -31.65 -2.02 14.99
N ASP A 283 -30.63 -2.10 14.12
CA ASP A 283 -29.30 -2.59 14.50
C ASP A 283 -28.64 -1.51 15.37
N THR A 284 -28.83 -1.59 16.68
CA THR A 284 -28.01 -0.84 17.63
C THR A 284 -26.58 -1.31 17.44
N LEU A 285 -25.75 -0.45 16.85
CA LEU A 285 -24.31 -0.62 16.87
C LEU A 285 -23.91 -0.55 18.34
N SER A 286 -23.80 -1.70 19.01
CA SER A 286 -23.07 -1.78 20.26
C SER A 286 -21.65 -1.35 19.91
N THR A 287 -21.32 -0.11 20.26
CA THR A 287 -19.93 0.28 20.47
C THR A 287 -19.40 -0.74 21.46
N ARG A 288 -18.67 -1.73 20.98
CA ARG A 288 -17.89 -2.61 21.85
C ARG A 288 -16.78 -1.70 22.36
N SER A 289 -17.07 -0.99 23.45
CA SER A 289 -16.07 -0.40 24.32
C SER A 289 -15.22 -1.57 24.79
N TYR A 290 -14.04 -1.71 24.20
CA TYR A 290 -12.98 -2.43 24.88
C TYR A 290 -12.75 -1.67 26.20
N PRO A 291 -12.80 -2.34 27.37
CA PRO A 291 -12.39 -1.70 28.59
C PRO A 291 -10.96 -1.20 28.39
N LEU A 292 -10.75 0.10 28.60
CA LEU A 292 -9.44 0.61 28.98
C LEU A 292 -9.12 -0.05 30.33
N GLU A 293 -8.36 -1.13 30.28
CA GLU A 293 -7.78 -1.73 31.47
C GLU A 293 -6.84 -0.68 32.07
N SER A 294 -7.28 -0.10 33.17
CA SER A 294 -6.47 0.75 34.03
C SER A 294 -5.33 -0.11 34.60
N HIS A 295 -4.15 -0.03 34.00
CA HIS A 295 -2.95 -0.55 34.65
C HIS A 295 -2.68 0.26 35.93
N PRO A 296 -2.66 -0.37 37.12
CA PRO A 296 -2.17 0.32 38.30
C PRO A 296 -0.67 0.55 38.15
N HIS A 297 -0.28 1.82 38.26
CA HIS A 297 1.11 2.22 38.44
C HIS A 297 1.68 1.52 39.67
N GLN A 298 2.62 0.60 39.45
CA GLN A 298 3.52 0.16 40.50
C GLN A 298 4.73 1.09 40.49
N SER A 299 4.81 1.89 41.53
CA SER A 299 5.91 2.79 41.86
C SER A 299 7.23 2.02 41.97
N GLN A 300 8.19 2.34 41.10
CA GLN A 300 9.60 2.15 41.39
C GLN A 300 10.33 3.46 41.12
N SER A 301 10.79 4.04 42.22
CA SER A 301 11.64 5.22 42.33
C SER A 301 12.99 4.99 41.65
N ILE A 302 13.31 5.80 40.65
CA ILE A 302 14.70 6.07 40.24
C ILE A 302 14.85 7.59 40.05
N ASN A 303 15.67 8.17 40.92
CA ASN A 303 16.07 9.57 40.93
C ASN A 303 16.74 9.96 39.60
N GLN A 304 16.19 10.96 38.89
CA GLN A 304 17.01 11.85 38.06
C GLN A 304 16.55 13.29 38.20
N GLN A 305 17.53 14.13 38.50
CA GLN A 305 17.43 15.53 38.87
C GLN A 305 16.99 16.42 37.70
N GLN A 306 16.20 17.43 38.09
CA GLN A 306 15.95 18.73 37.46
C GLN A 306 16.63 19.03 36.11
N PHE A 307 15.82 19.22 35.07
CA PHE A 307 16.01 20.29 34.08
C PHE A 307 14.63 20.72 33.53
N GLN A 308 14.16 21.91 33.91
CA GLN A 308 13.08 22.62 33.22
C GLN A 308 13.66 23.44 32.07
N PRO A 309 12.90 23.62 30.98
CA PRO A 309 12.44 24.99 30.75
C PRO A 309 10.96 25.10 30.33
N SER A 310 10.42 26.24 30.72
CA SER A 310 9.11 26.82 30.44
C SER A 310 8.85 27.09 28.95
N VAL A 311 7.64 26.77 28.47
CA VAL A 311 7.07 27.38 27.26
C VAL A 311 5.58 27.66 27.48
N HIS A 312 5.26 28.95 27.61
CA HIS A 312 3.96 29.50 27.25
C HIS A 312 3.85 29.47 25.72
N ASN A 313 2.80 28.84 25.17
CA ASN A 313 1.86 29.52 24.27
C ASN A 313 0.74 28.57 23.84
N THR A 314 -0.48 29.08 24.02
CA THR A 314 -1.77 28.51 23.68
C THR A 314 -1.95 28.47 22.16
N CYS A 315 -2.28 27.29 21.63
CA CYS A 315 -2.85 27.15 20.30
C CYS A 315 -4.29 26.66 20.45
N SER A 316 -5.23 27.54 20.11
CA SER A 316 -6.67 27.28 20.12
C SER A 316 -7.01 26.23 19.07
N SER A 317 -7.59 25.13 19.54
CA SER A 317 -8.12 24.03 18.74
C SER A 317 -9.45 24.41 18.07
N PRO A 318 -9.64 24.17 16.78
CA PRO A 318 -10.96 23.92 16.23
C PRO A 318 -11.27 22.42 16.40
N GLN A 319 -12.36 22.11 17.11
CA GLN A 319 -12.94 20.78 17.07
C GLN A 319 -13.50 20.53 15.66
N LEU A 320 -12.86 19.61 14.91
CA LEU A 320 -13.51 18.93 13.79
C LEU A 320 -13.55 17.44 14.11
N GLY A 321 -14.71 16.99 14.58
CA GLY A 321 -15.00 15.58 14.75
C GLY A 321 -15.43 14.98 13.42
N ILE A 322 -14.52 14.31 12.71
CA ILE A 322 -14.87 13.27 11.74
C ILE A 322 -13.78 12.18 11.81
N SER A 323 -13.99 11.21 12.69
CA SER A 323 -13.36 9.88 12.57
C SER A 323 -14.41 8.96 11.97
N SER A 324 -14.24 8.61 10.69
CA SER A 324 -14.99 7.51 10.09
C SER A 324 -14.00 6.44 9.64
N ASN A 325 -13.70 5.51 10.55
CA ASN A 325 -13.10 4.24 10.20
C ASN A 325 -14.16 3.43 9.44
N PHE A 326 -14.04 3.35 8.12
CA PHE A 326 -14.85 2.47 7.28
C PHE A 326 -13.94 1.55 6.47
N SER A 327 -13.80 0.31 6.93
CA SER A 327 -13.42 -0.82 6.08
C SER A 327 -14.69 -1.51 5.63
N ILE A 328 -15.20 -1.12 4.46
CA ILE A 328 -16.23 -1.88 3.74
C ILE A 328 -15.66 -2.21 2.37
N ASN A 329 -15.72 -3.50 2.01
CA ASN A 329 -15.25 -4.04 0.75
C ASN A 329 -16.04 -3.41 -0.43
N PRO A 330 -15.48 -2.45 -1.20
CA PRO A 330 -16.25 -1.63 -2.14
C PRO A 330 -16.64 -2.35 -3.44
N ARG A 331 -16.20 -3.61 -3.60
CA ARG A 331 -16.25 -4.35 -4.88
C ARG A 331 -17.67 -4.73 -5.32
N GLN A 332 -18.59 -5.00 -4.40
CA GLN A 332 -19.94 -5.44 -4.78
C GLN A 332 -20.86 -4.25 -5.10
N LYS A 333 -20.87 -3.21 -4.26
CA LYS A 333 -21.81 -2.09 -4.43
C LYS A 333 -21.46 -1.15 -5.59
N ALA A 334 -20.18 -0.95 -5.88
CA ALA A 334 -19.74 -0.15 -7.03
C ALA A 334 -20.05 -0.84 -8.38
N ARG A 335 -19.98 -2.18 -8.42
CA ARG A 335 -20.35 -2.98 -9.58
C ARG A 335 -21.86 -2.89 -9.85
N ASP A 336 -22.67 -2.96 -8.80
CA ASP A 336 -24.13 -2.88 -8.92
C ASP A 336 -24.61 -1.48 -9.31
N LEU A 337 -23.93 -0.43 -8.85
CA LEU A 337 -24.20 0.96 -9.27
C LEU A 337 -23.78 1.23 -10.72
N PHE A 338 -22.66 0.67 -11.17
CA PHE A 338 -22.23 0.75 -12.58
C PHE A 338 -23.19 0.00 -13.51
N LEU A 339 -23.66 -1.19 -13.12
CA LEU A 339 -24.64 -1.94 -13.90
C LEU A 339 -26.01 -1.24 -13.92
N ARG A 340 -26.41 -0.55 -12.84
CA ARG A 340 -27.61 0.29 -12.81
C ARG A 340 -27.51 1.50 -13.74
N SER A 341 -26.35 2.13 -13.90
CA SER A 341 -26.19 3.26 -14.81
C SER A 341 -26.27 2.85 -16.29
N ILE A 342 -25.76 1.66 -16.64
CA ILE A 342 -25.91 1.10 -17.99
C ILE A 342 -27.36 0.69 -18.26
N SER A 343 -28.07 0.17 -17.26
CA SER A 343 -29.51 -0.16 -17.36
C SER A 343 -30.39 1.08 -17.55
N SER A 344 -30.04 2.22 -16.93
CA SER A 344 -30.84 3.46 -17.03
C SER A 344 -30.72 4.14 -18.39
N ASN A 345 -29.68 3.84 -19.18
CA ASN A 345 -29.42 4.48 -20.47
C ASN A 345 -30.05 3.75 -21.68
N LYS A 346 -30.78 2.64 -21.44
CA LYS A 346 -31.54 1.92 -22.48
C LYS A 346 -32.98 2.42 -22.68
N GLY A 347 -33.41 3.43 -21.93
CA GLY A 347 -34.79 3.94 -21.94
C GLY A 347 -35.07 5.13 -22.86
N GLU A 348 -34.06 5.69 -23.54
CA GLU A 348 -34.23 6.94 -24.31
C GLU A 348 -33.76 6.78 -25.75
N GLN A 349 -34.52 5.99 -26.52
CA GLN A 349 -34.42 5.93 -27.98
C GLN A 349 -35.63 6.67 -28.55
N ARG A 350 -35.50 7.99 -28.73
CA ARG A 350 -36.44 8.78 -29.53
C ARG A 350 -36.01 8.74 -30.99
N THR A 351 -36.95 8.28 -31.80
CA THR A 351 -37.02 8.33 -33.26
C THR A 351 -36.82 9.75 -33.81
N PHE A 352 -35.95 9.91 -34.80
CA PHE A 352 -36.10 10.95 -35.84
C PHE A 352 -35.39 10.52 -37.13
N ASP A 353 -36.15 10.50 -38.22
CA ASP A 353 -35.78 10.11 -39.57
C ASP A 353 -34.94 11.18 -40.31
N GLY A 354 -34.06 10.71 -41.19
CA GLY A 354 -34.02 11.21 -42.59
C GLY A 354 -32.86 12.08 -43.08
N LYS A 355 -32.09 11.48 -44.01
CA LYS A 355 -31.45 12.05 -45.24
C LYS A 355 -29.99 12.57 -45.22
N SER A 356 -29.09 11.64 -45.58
CA SER A 356 -28.18 11.60 -46.76
C SER A 356 -27.44 12.85 -47.29
N ALA A 357 -26.10 12.77 -47.35
CA ALA A 357 -25.18 12.97 -48.51
C ALA A 357 -23.70 13.01 -48.00
N GLN A 358 -22.88 11.97 -48.22
CA GLN A 358 -21.96 11.69 -49.36
C GLN A 358 -20.55 12.33 -49.30
N SER A 359 -19.55 11.52 -49.74
CA SER A 359 -18.13 11.82 -50.07
C SER A 359 -17.11 11.64 -48.94
N GLY A 360 -16.33 10.55 -48.84
CA GLY A 360 -15.23 10.07 -49.72
C GLY A 360 -13.95 10.04 -48.84
N ASP A 361 -12.98 9.13 -48.87
CA ASP A 361 -12.63 7.99 -49.70
C ASP A 361 -11.78 6.99 -48.86
N THR A 362 -12.10 5.71 -49.06
CA THR A 362 -11.21 4.55 -49.31
C THR A 362 -9.79 4.49 -48.71
N MET A 363 -9.56 3.52 -47.81
CA MET A 363 -8.29 2.76 -47.76
C MET A 363 -8.60 1.26 -47.65
N GLN A 364 -8.17 0.52 -48.68
CA GLN A 364 -8.45 -0.91 -48.86
C GLN A 364 -7.67 -1.80 -47.90
N THR A 365 -8.34 -2.89 -47.57
CA THR A 365 -7.94 -4.07 -46.81
C THR A 365 -7.36 -5.15 -47.76
N THR A 366 -6.41 -5.93 -47.27
CA THR A 366 -6.12 -7.31 -47.72
C THR A 366 -5.76 -8.08 -46.44
N LEU A 367 -6.69 -8.70 -45.72
CA LEU A 367 -7.41 -9.97 -45.91
C LEU A 367 -6.53 -11.21 -46.13
N GLY A 368 -6.58 -12.06 -45.11
CA GLY A 368 -6.26 -13.49 -45.08
C GLY A 368 -6.03 -13.88 -43.61
N GLY A 369 -6.88 -14.61 -42.88
CA GLY A 369 -8.07 -15.39 -43.23
C GLY A 369 -8.03 -16.72 -42.46
N GLY A 370 -8.96 -16.90 -41.50
CA GLY A 370 -9.38 -18.19 -40.90
C GLY A 370 -8.61 -18.62 -39.63
N GLY A 371 -9.22 -19.10 -38.54
CA GLY A 371 -10.61 -19.35 -38.14
C GLY A 371 -10.55 -19.73 -36.64
N VAL A 372 -11.32 -19.10 -35.76
CA VAL A 372 -12.59 -19.60 -35.22
C VAL A 372 -12.66 -21.13 -35.05
N ILE A 373 -12.05 -21.62 -33.97
CA ILE A 373 -12.51 -22.75 -33.15
C ILE A 373 -12.40 -22.25 -31.69
N GLN A 374 -13.40 -21.53 -31.19
CA GLN A 374 -14.33 -22.03 -30.15
C GLN A 374 -13.64 -22.95 -29.13
N GLN A 375 -13.35 -22.44 -27.94
CA GLN A 375 -14.23 -22.64 -26.78
C GLN A 375 -14.70 -24.09 -26.61
N LEU A 376 -13.96 -24.92 -25.87
CA LEU A 376 -14.57 -26.03 -25.13
C LEU A 376 -13.71 -26.71 -24.03
N ILE A 377 -12.70 -26.07 -23.42
CA ILE A 377 -11.96 -26.76 -22.32
C ILE A 377 -11.65 -25.80 -21.16
N ILE A 378 -12.70 -25.16 -20.65
CA ILE A 378 -12.84 -24.82 -19.22
C ILE A 378 -14.17 -25.45 -18.79
N HIS A 379 -14.20 -26.79 -18.64
CA HIS A 379 -15.21 -27.48 -17.84
C HIS A 379 -14.92 -28.95 -17.46
N LEU A 380 -13.66 -29.40 -17.45
CA LEU A 380 -13.32 -30.73 -16.92
C LEU A 380 -12.02 -30.73 -16.10
N LEU A 381 -12.20 -30.42 -14.81
CA LEU A 381 -11.57 -31.11 -13.68
C LEU A 381 -10.03 -31.02 -13.53
N GLN A 382 -9.55 -30.03 -12.77
CA GLN A 382 -9.02 -30.19 -11.40
C GLN A 382 -8.65 -28.84 -10.79
#